data_AF-A0A3N5P8F8-F1
#
_entry.id   AF-A0A3N5P8F8-F1
#
_cell.length_a   1.000
_cell.length_b   1.000
_cell.length_c   1.000
_cell.angle_alpha   90.00
_cell.angle_beta   90.00
_cell.angle_gamma   90.00
#
_symmetry.space_group_name_H-M   'P 1'
#
loop_
_entity.id
_entity.type
_entity.pdbx_description
1 polymer ?
#
loop_
_entity_poly.entity_id
_entity_poly.type
_entity_poly.pdbx_seq_one_letter_code
_entity_poly.pdbx_strand_id
1 'polypeptide(L)'
;MGVKVCSVSFKDVRGLRHTAEVEAESLYEAAVQGIRRLNQDPWIERIGPGTILDVEVREPSAKHSITVEQVERWLAGATKNPTEATKKAKLKLLLVRR
;
A
#
# COMPACT_ATOMS: atom_id res chain seq x y z
N MET A 1 11.95 -17.18 6.49
CA MET A 1 10.83 -16.25 6.27
C MET A 1 11.38 -15.10 5.44
N GLY A 2 10.75 -14.73 4.32
CA GLY A 2 11.28 -13.66 3.46
C GLY A 2 10.94 -12.27 4.00
N VAL A 3 11.71 -11.25 3.64
CA VAL A 3 11.48 -9.82 3.95
C VAL A 3 10.11 -9.38 3.43
N LYS A 4 9.39 -8.61 4.25
CA LYS A 4 7.99 -8.17 4.00
C LYS A 4 7.85 -6.70 4.24
N VAL A 5 7.08 -6.03 3.40
CA VAL A 5 6.70 -4.63 3.63
C VAL A 5 5.64 -4.61 4.73
N CYS A 6 5.88 -3.84 5.78
CA CYS A 6 5.00 -3.69 6.92
C CYS A 6 4.67 -2.20 7.12
N SER A 7 3.44 -1.92 7.53
CA SER A 7 3.00 -0.61 8.00
C SER A 7 2.89 -0.68 9.52
N VAL A 8 3.75 0.05 10.23
CA VAL A 8 3.75 0.15 11.68
C VAL A 8 3.12 1.47 12.07
N SER A 9 2.11 1.43 12.92
CA SER A 9 1.40 2.64 13.34
C SER A 9 1.01 2.62 14.81
N PHE A 10 0.77 3.80 15.37
CA PHE A 10 0.20 3.96 16.70
C PHE A 10 -0.71 5.18 16.75
N LYS A 11 -1.54 5.26 17.80
CA LYS A 11 -2.30 6.48 18.11
C LYS A 11 -1.63 7.24 19.24
N ASP A 12 -1.40 8.53 19.04
CA ASP A 12 -0.90 9.40 20.10
C ASP A 12 -2.00 9.77 21.11
N VAL A 13 -1.62 10.56 22.13
CA VAL A 13 -2.52 11.03 23.19
C VAL A 13 -3.67 11.91 22.67
N ARG A 14 -3.54 12.46 21.46
CA ARG A 14 -4.57 13.27 20.78
C ARG A 14 -5.43 12.42 19.85
N GLY A 15 -5.19 11.10 19.78
CA GLY A 15 -5.89 10.15 18.93
C GLY A 15 -5.45 10.19 17.46
N LEU A 16 -4.38 10.91 17.11
CA LEU A 16 -3.86 10.96 15.75
C LEU A 16 -3.07 9.69 15.45
N ARG A 17 -3.30 9.11 14.27
CA ARG A 17 -2.59 7.91 13.82
C ARG A 17 -1.33 8.32 13.07
N HIS A 18 -0.19 7.85 13.57
CA HIS A 18 1.12 7.98 12.93
C HIS A 18 1.53 6.64 12.34
N THR A 19 2.05 6.64 11.12
CA THR A 19 2.37 5.41 10.38
C THR A 19 3.72 5.51 9.69
N ALA A 20 4.54 4.47 9.80
CA ALA A 20 5.78 4.30 9.05
C ALA A 20 5.77 2.97 8.29
N GLU A 21 6.22 3.01 7.03
CA GLU A 21 6.48 1.81 6.25
C GLU A 21 7.91 1.31 6.49
N VAL A 22 8.05 0.00 6.71
CA VAL A 22 9.32 -0.68 7.00
C VAL A 22 9.38 -2.03 6.27
N GLU A 23 10.58 -2.58 6.15
CA GLU A 23 10.81 -3.92 5.62
C GLU A 23 11.39 -4.80 6.72
N ALA A 24 10.78 -5.96 6.98
CA ALA A 24 11.20 -6.82 8.07
C ALA A 24 10.95 -8.31 7.79
N GLU A 25 11.75 -9.15 8.44
CA GLU A 25 11.61 -10.62 8.40
C GLU A 25 10.79 -11.15 9.58
N SER A 26 10.49 -10.31 10.58
CA SER A 26 9.68 -10.67 11.75
C SER A 26 8.84 -9.50 12.28
N LEU A 27 7.82 -9.82 13.10
CA LEU A 27 6.96 -8.83 13.76
C LEU A 27 7.77 -7.85 14.63
N TYR A 28 8.69 -8.36 15.45
CA TYR A 28 9.47 -7.53 16.36
C TYR A 28 10.49 -6.67 15.63
N GLU A 29 11.08 -7.19 14.55
CA GLU A 29 11.94 -6.38 13.69
C GLU A 29 11.15 -5.22 13.06
N ALA A 30 9.96 -5.50 12.51
CA ALA A 30 9.08 -4.45 11.98
C ALA A 30 8.79 -3.40 13.06
N ALA A 31 8.41 -3.83 14.26
CA ALA A 31 8.13 -2.93 15.38
C ALA A 31 9.34 -2.05 15.74
N VAL A 32 10.54 -2.63 15.88
CA VAL A 32 11.76 -1.86 16.22
C VAL A 32 12.10 -0.85 15.11
N GLN A 33 12.04 -1.27 13.85
CA GLN A 33 12.30 -0.38 12.72
C GLN A 33 11.26 0.75 12.65
N GLY A 34 9.98 0.44 12.89
CA GLY A 34 8.88 1.39 12.89
C GLY A 34 9.00 2.41 14.03
N ILE A 35 9.29 1.95 15.26
CA ILE A 35 9.56 2.83 16.41
C ILE A 35 10.72 3.77 16.10
N ARG A 36 11.83 3.24 15.58
CA ARG A 36 13.01 4.05 15.23
C ARG A 36 12.64 5.14 14.23
N ARG A 37 11.89 4.80 13.18
CA ARG A 37 11.50 5.73 12.12
C ARG A 37 10.51 6.79 12.61
N LEU A 38 9.53 6.40 13.42
CA LEU A 38 8.53 7.32 13.98
C LEU A 38 9.15 8.27 15.01
N ASN A 39 10.08 7.80 15.85
CA ASN A 39 10.79 8.64 16.82
C ASN A 39 11.77 9.65 16.17
N GLN A 40 12.06 9.52 14.88
CA GLN A 40 12.88 10.49 14.13
C GLN A 40 12.04 11.65 13.56
N ASP A 41 10.71 11.54 13.58
CA ASP A 41 9.82 12.58 13.09
C ASP A 41 9.67 13.70 14.15
N PRO A 42 10.04 14.96 13.85
CA PRO A 42 9.96 16.06 14.81
C PRO A 42 8.52 16.42 15.21
N TRP A 43 7.51 15.94 14.50
CA TRP A 43 6.09 16.17 14.80
C TRP A 43 5.51 15.12 15.77
N ILE A 44 6.30 14.11 16.15
CA ILE A 44 5.86 12.96 16.94
C ILE A 44 6.55 12.97 18.31
N GLU A 45 5.75 12.78 19.37
CA GLU A 45 6.29 12.54 20.71
C GLU A 45 6.94 11.15 20.80
N ARG A 46 8.00 11.02 21.61
CA ARG A 46 8.72 9.75 21.71
C ARG A 46 7.80 8.62 22.19
N ILE A 47 7.74 7.53 21.42
CA ILE A 47 6.94 6.35 21.72
C ILE A 47 7.39 5.72 23.04
N GLY A 48 6.43 5.52 23.95
CA GLY A 48 6.68 4.98 25.29
C GLY A 48 6.39 3.46 25.39
N PRO A 49 6.77 2.82 26.51
CA PRO A 49 6.63 1.36 26.69
C PRO A 49 5.18 0.86 26.67
N GLY A 50 4.21 1.71 27.04
CA GLY A 50 2.79 1.37 27.06
C GLY A 50 2.05 1.64 25.75
N THR A 51 2.74 2.17 24.73
CA THR A 51 2.11 2.49 23.45
C THR A 51 1.78 1.21 22.68
N ILE A 52 0.52 1.07 22.28
CA ILE A 52 0.07 -0.04 21.42
C ILE A 52 0.50 0.25 19.98
N LEU A 53 1.26 -0.68 19.39
CA LEU A 53 1.64 -0.65 18.00
C LEU A 53 0.72 -1.56 17.17
N ASP A 54 0.12 -0.99 16.13
CA ASP A 54 -0.55 -1.72 15.07
C ASP A 54 0.47 -2.04 13.96
N VAL A 55 0.78 -3.33 13.75
CA VAL A 55 1.68 -3.78 12.67
C VAL A 55 0.87 -4.52 11.61
N GLU A 56 0.74 -3.91 10.45
CA GLU A 56 0.09 -4.49 9.28
C GLU A 56 1.14 -5.04 8.32
N VAL A 57 1.18 -6.36 8.10
CA VAL A 57 2.06 -6.99 7.11
C VAL A 57 1.38 -6.92 5.73
N ARG A 58 2.01 -6.23 4.78
CA ARG A 58 1.50 -6.05 3.42
C ARG A 58 2.10 -7.08 2.49
N GLU A 59 1.51 -8.28 2.45
CA GLU A 59 2.01 -9.35 1.58
C GLU A 59 0.97 -10.16 0.82
N PRO A 60 1.29 -10.54 -0.43
CA PRO A 60 2.25 -9.90 -1.36
C PRO A 60 1.62 -8.62 -1.93
N SER A 61 2.27 -7.45 -1.82
CA SER A 61 1.80 -6.24 -2.51
C SER A 61 2.63 -6.00 -3.77
N ALA A 62 2.03 -6.20 -4.94
CA ALA A 62 2.65 -5.88 -6.23
C ALA A 62 2.25 -4.47 -6.66
N LYS A 63 3.22 -3.56 -6.77
CA LYS A 63 3.00 -2.22 -7.32
C LYS A 63 3.36 -2.21 -8.80
N HIS A 64 2.35 -2.03 -9.65
CA HIS A 64 2.55 -1.80 -11.08
C HIS A 64 2.22 -0.33 -11.40
N SER A 65 3.10 0.32 -12.15
CA SER A 65 2.85 1.65 -12.70
C SER A 65 2.58 1.50 -14.18
N ILE A 66 1.40 1.95 -14.63
CA ILE A 66 1.02 1.98 -16.04
C ILE A 66 0.50 3.37 -16.38
N THR A 67 0.71 3.82 -17.62
CA THR A 67 0.17 5.08 -18.10
C THR A 67 -1.29 4.91 -18.52
N VAL A 68 -2.05 6.01 -18.53
CA VAL A 68 -3.41 6.01 -19.10
C VAL A 68 -3.38 5.59 -20.58
N GLU A 69 -2.35 6.00 -21.33
CA GLU A 69 -2.16 5.59 -22.72
C GLU A 69 -2.00 4.07 -22.88
N GLN A 70 -1.28 3.40 -21.98
CA GLN A 70 -1.15 1.94 -21.99
C GLN A 70 -2.51 1.26 -21.74
N VAL A 71 -3.35 1.83 -20.87
CA VAL A 71 -4.72 1.35 -20.63
C VAL A 71 -5.59 1.54 -21.88
N GLU A 72 -5.55 2.73 -22.49
CA GLU A 72 -6.30 3.03 -23.71
C GLU A 72 -5.88 2.12 -24.87
N ARG A 73 -4.58 1.91 -25.06
CA ARG A 73 -4.03 0.98 -26.06
C ARG A 73 -4.48 -0.45 -25.79
N TRP A 74 -4.47 -0.90 -24.53
CA TRP A 74 -4.96 -2.23 -24.17
C TRP A 74 -6.46 -2.39 -24.45
N LEU A 75 -7.27 -1.38 -24.15
CA LEU A 75 -8.70 -1.36 -24.48
C LEU A 75 -8.93 -1.38 -26.00
N ALA A 76 -8.15 -0.62 -26.77
CA ALA A 76 -8.25 -0.55 -28.23
C ALA A 76 -7.80 -1.85 -28.94
N GLY A 77 -6.86 -2.60 -28.34
CA GLY A 77 -6.30 -3.81 -28.92
C GLY A 77 -7.30 -4.97 -29.11
N ALA A 78 -7.26 -5.58 -30.30
CA ALA A 78 -8.06 -6.77 -30.63
C ALA A 78 -7.67 -7.99 -29.76
N THR A 79 -8.64 -8.83 -29.44
CA THR A 79 -8.43 -10.09 -28.69
C THR A 79 -9.15 -11.24 -29.41
N LYS A 80 -8.57 -12.43 -29.36
CA LYS A 80 -9.19 -13.66 -29.88
C LYS A 80 -10.18 -14.30 -28.89
N ASN A 81 -10.28 -13.77 -27.66
CA ASN A 81 -11.19 -14.24 -26.63
C ASN A 81 -12.47 -13.39 -26.61
N PRO A 82 -13.64 -13.94 -27.00
CA PRO A 82 -14.90 -13.19 -27.01
C PRO A 82 -15.29 -12.59 -25.65
N THR A 83 -15.00 -13.30 -24.56
CA THR A 83 -15.29 -12.83 -23.20
C THR A 83 -14.47 -11.59 -22.86
N GLU A 84 -13.20 -11.57 -23.28
CA GLU A 84 -12.32 -10.42 -23.09
C GLU A 84 -12.77 -9.24 -23.95
N ALA A 85 -13.23 -9.48 -25.19
CA ALA A 85 -13.74 -8.43 -26.08
C ALA A 85 -14.94 -7.71 -25.45
N THR A 86 -15.92 -8.46 -24.93
CA THR A 86 -17.09 -7.89 -24.22
C THR A 86 -16.65 -7.12 -22.96
N LYS A 87 -15.70 -7.66 -22.19
CA LYS A 87 -15.15 -6.98 -21.01
C LYS A 87 -14.50 -5.64 -21.38
N LYS A 88 -13.68 -5.61 -22.43
CA LYS A 88 -13.05 -4.37 -22.92
C LYS A 88 -14.09 -3.36 -23.40
N ALA A 89 -15.13 -3.79 -24.12
CA ALA A 89 -16.21 -2.90 -24.57
C ALA A 89 -16.94 -2.23 -23.39
N LYS A 90 -17.27 -2.99 -22.34
CA LYS A 90 -17.87 -2.44 -21.11
C LYS A 90 -16.95 -1.44 -20.41
N LEU A 91 -15.67 -1.78 -20.28
CA LEU A 91 -14.69 -0.90 -19.63
C LEU A 91 -14.46 0.39 -20.41
N LYS A 92 -14.50 0.36 -21.75
CA LYS A 92 -14.45 1.58 -22.59
C LYS A 92 -15.56 2.57 -22.24
N LEU A 93 -16.80 2.10 -22.08
CA LEU A 93 -17.94 2.96 -21.73
C LEU A 93 -17.75 3.65 -20.37
N LEU A 94 -17.09 2.99 -19.41
CA LEU A 94 -16.80 3.56 -18.09
C LEU A 94 -15.71 4.63 -18.14
N LEU A 95 -14.69 4.44 -18.98
CA LEU A 95 -13.58 5.38 -19.11
C LEU A 95 -13.96 6.66 -19.88
N VAL A 96 -15.01 6.60 -20.72
CA VAL A 96 -15.47 7.72 -21.57
C VAL A 96 -16.31 8.76 -20.81
N ARG A 97 -16.61 8.58 -19.52
CA ARG A 97 -17.33 9.58 -18.73
C ARG A 97 -16.42 10.76 -18.33
N ARG A 98 -16.45 11.81 -19.15
CA ARG A 98 -16.14 13.18 -18.73
C ARG A 98 -17.29 13.77 -17.93
#